data_AF-A0A3B9GBR5-F1
#
_entry.id   AF-A0A3B9GBR5-F1
#
_cell.length_a   1.000
_cell.length_b   1.000
_cell.length_c   1.000
_cell.angle_alpha   90.00
_cell.angle_beta   90.00
_cell.angle_gamma   90.00
#
_symmetry.space_group_name_H-M   'P 1'
#
loop_
_entity.id
_entity.type
_entity.pdbx_description
1 polymer ?
#
loop_
_entity_poly.entity_id
_entity_poly.type
_entity_poly.pdbx_seq_one_letter_code
_entity_poly.pdbx_strand_id
1 'polypeptide(L)'
;MLSEVKKRPLASDQPCPDKWTTGESCASCHSDHMHEFKQGKHGMRLAFPNLSPLVPEMARIPMRNSAAHLKMDCMACHQPEKPRAFASYNACVQCHDDNHTRNYDKSKHFTIWDATKGQGGVSCASCHMPRIENEGGGYHVNHDNSANLRPNEKMLRSVCNDCHGMQFSMDALADPKLIESNFQSSPTQAHPGIKWTADAAIKRGDVKTKEIRDYLEKLSKQ
;
A
#
# COMPACT_ATOMS: atom_id res chain seq x y z
N MET A 1 11.01 29.63 -23.37
CA MET A 1 9.57 29.85 -23.10
C MET A 1 9.19 28.94 -21.94
N LEU A 2 9.41 29.43 -20.73
CA LEU A 2 9.04 28.79 -19.47
C LEU A 2 7.98 29.70 -18.84
N SER A 3 6.75 29.22 -18.71
CA SER A 3 5.76 29.64 -17.69
C SER A 3 4.35 29.22 -18.11
N GLU A 4 4.05 27.93 -17.98
CA GLU A 4 2.72 27.55 -17.52
C GLU A 4 2.89 26.91 -16.16
N VAL A 5 2.87 27.78 -15.15
CA VAL A 5 2.70 27.39 -13.75
C VAL A 5 1.42 26.59 -13.70
N LYS A 6 1.54 25.25 -13.55
CA LYS A 6 0.44 24.37 -13.20
C LYS A 6 -0.27 25.01 -12.00
N LYS A 7 -1.50 25.49 -12.24
CA LYS A 7 -2.35 26.04 -11.19
C LYS A 7 -2.39 25.00 -10.07
N ARG A 8 -2.08 25.41 -8.83
CA ARG A 8 -2.33 24.60 -7.64
C ARG A 8 -3.75 24.02 -7.75
N PRO A 9 -3.97 22.75 -7.40
CA PRO A 9 -5.31 22.25 -7.19
C PRO A 9 -6.02 23.20 -6.23
N LEU A 10 -7.25 23.56 -6.56
CA LEU A 10 -8.11 24.43 -5.77
C LEU A 10 -8.04 24.05 -4.29
N ALA A 11 -8.01 25.04 -3.40
CA ALA A 11 -8.18 24.80 -1.97
C ALA A 11 -9.41 23.91 -1.75
N SER A 12 -9.31 22.96 -0.82
CA SER A 12 -10.26 21.89 -0.49
C SER A 12 -11.69 22.32 -0.14
N ASP A 13 -12.01 23.61 -0.29
CA ASP A 13 -13.13 24.29 0.36
C ASP A 13 -14.15 24.82 -0.68
N GLN A 14 -13.99 24.48 -1.97
CA GLN A 14 -15.06 24.71 -2.94
C GLN A 14 -16.17 23.67 -2.75
N PRO A 15 -17.43 24.08 -2.57
CA PRO A 15 -18.54 23.15 -2.46
C PRO A 15 -18.64 22.37 -3.77
N CYS A 16 -18.44 21.07 -3.67
CA CYS A 16 -18.55 20.19 -4.81
C CYS A 16 -20.01 20.10 -5.27
N PRO A 17 -20.27 19.99 -6.58
CA PRO A 17 -21.61 20.05 -7.14
C PRO A 17 -22.52 18.93 -6.59
N ASP A 18 -23.81 19.25 -6.41
CA ASP A 18 -24.83 18.46 -5.70
C ASP A 18 -25.13 17.05 -6.27
N LYS A 19 -24.42 16.59 -7.32
CA LYS A 19 -24.63 15.29 -7.96
C LYS A 19 -23.31 14.53 -8.12
N TRP A 20 -22.86 13.95 -7.01
CA TRP A 20 -21.74 13.01 -6.94
C TRP A 20 -22.16 11.62 -7.43
N THR A 21 -22.46 11.48 -8.71
CA THR A 21 -22.97 10.19 -9.24
C THR A 21 -21.99 9.46 -10.13
N THR A 22 -20.90 10.10 -10.57
CA THR A 22 -19.92 9.48 -11.47
C THR A 22 -18.48 9.84 -11.10
N GLY A 23 -17.53 8.99 -11.50
CA GLY A 23 -16.11 9.30 -11.37
C GLY A 23 -15.69 10.57 -12.13
N GLU A 24 -16.38 10.91 -13.23
CA GLU A 24 -16.12 12.13 -14.01
C GLU A 24 -16.44 13.40 -13.19
N SER A 25 -17.52 13.37 -12.42
CA SER A 25 -17.84 14.45 -11.48
C SER A 25 -16.76 14.61 -10.41
N CYS A 26 -16.18 13.51 -9.91
CA CYS A 26 -15.07 13.58 -8.98
C CYS A 26 -13.81 14.15 -9.65
N ALA A 27 -13.54 13.76 -10.89
CA ALA A 27 -12.34 14.14 -11.63
C ALA A 27 -12.26 15.63 -11.99
N SER A 28 -13.37 16.37 -11.97
CA SER A 28 -13.35 17.83 -12.19
C SER A 28 -12.59 18.59 -11.11
N CYS A 29 -12.49 18.01 -9.90
CA CYS A 29 -11.73 18.58 -8.78
C CYS A 29 -10.57 17.68 -8.34
N HIS A 30 -10.66 16.36 -8.55
CA HIS A 30 -9.67 15.35 -8.15
C HIS A 30 -9.03 14.66 -9.36
N SER A 31 -8.57 15.46 -10.34
CA SER A 31 -7.99 14.94 -11.58
C SER A 31 -6.78 14.03 -11.34
N ASP A 32 -5.93 14.39 -10.38
CA ASP A 32 -4.70 13.65 -10.08
C ASP A 32 -5.02 12.30 -9.46
N HIS A 33 -5.94 12.25 -8.49
CA HIS A 33 -6.41 10.99 -7.91
C HIS A 33 -7.08 10.08 -8.95
N MET A 34 -7.88 10.66 -9.87
CA MET A 34 -8.49 9.91 -10.97
C MET A 34 -7.42 9.34 -11.91
N HIS A 35 -6.38 10.13 -12.20
CA HIS A 35 -5.27 9.69 -13.03
C HIS A 35 -4.54 8.49 -12.40
N GLU A 36 -4.15 8.59 -11.13
CA GLU A 36 -3.50 7.51 -10.38
C GLU A 36 -4.38 6.27 -10.25
N PHE A 37 -5.66 6.44 -9.93
CA PHE A 37 -6.61 5.34 -9.81
C PHE A 37 -6.69 4.51 -11.11
N LYS A 38 -6.71 5.19 -12.26
CA LYS A 38 -6.71 4.55 -13.59
C LYS A 38 -5.40 3.84 -13.93
N GLN A 39 -4.30 4.10 -13.25
CA GLN A 39 -3.04 3.36 -13.42
C GLN A 39 -3.06 2.04 -12.64
N GLY A 40 -3.76 2.00 -11.50
CA GLY A 40 -3.85 0.82 -10.66
C GLY A 40 -4.80 -0.25 -11.17
N LYS A 41 -4.62 -1.49 -10.70
CA LYS A 41 -5.44 -2.63 -11.14
C LYS A 41 -6.94 -2.44 -10.88
N HIS A 42 -7.32 -1.66 -9.87
CA HIS A 42 -8.72 -1.38 -9.56
C HIS A 42 -9.38 -0.43 -10.57
N GLY A 43 -8.69 0.62 -11.01
CA GLY A 43 -9.23 1.60 -11.94
C GLY A 43 -8.82 1.42 -13.40
N MET A 44 -7.88 0.52 -13.71
CA MET A 44 -7.32 0.32 -15.06
C MET A 44 -8.38 0.12 -16.14
N ARG A 45 -9.48 -0.58 -15.83
CA ARG A 45 -10.57 -0.78 -16.81
C ARG A 45 -11.23 0.54 -17.21
N LEU A 46 -11.37 1.49 -16.27
CA LEU A 46 -11.96 2.81 -16.52
C LEU A 46 -11.05 3.75 -17.32
N ALA A 47 -9.79 3.35 -17.58
CA ALA A 47 -8.93 4.04 -18.52
C ALA A 47 -9.34 3.81 -19.99
N PHE A 48 -10.22 2.82 -20.25
CA PHE A 48 -10.65 2.44 -21.59
C PHE A 48 -12.18 2.68 -21.75
N PRO A 49 -12.62 3.34 -22.83
CA PRO A 49 -14.00 3.82 -22.98
C PRO A 49 -15.07 2.72 -23.05
N ASN A 50 -14.70 1.50 -23.42
CA ASN A 50 -15.64 0.40 -23.67
C ASN A 50 -15.55 -0.75 -22.66
N LEU A 51 -14.90 -0.52 -21.52
CA LEU A 51 -14.81 -1.53 -20.46
C LEU A 51 -15.69 -1.15 -19.27
N SER A 52 -16.43 -2.14 -18.77
CA SER A 52 -17.14 -2.00 -17.49
C SER A 52 -16.15 -1.83 -16.33
N PRO A 53 -16.57 -1.21 -15.21
CA PRO A 53 -15.82 -1.24 -13.96
C PRO A 53 -15.44 -2.67 -13.55
N LEU A 54 -14.32 -2.81 -12.83
CA LEU A 54 -13.93 -4.09 -12.25
C LEU A 54 -15.01 -4.53 -11.23
N VAL A 55 -15.33 -5.82 -11.20
CA VAL A 55 -16.15 -6.42 -10.14
C VAL A 55 -15.40 -7.62 -9.55
N PRO A 56 -15.63 -7.98 -8.27
CA PRO A 56 -14.93 -9.11 -7.64
C PRO A 56 -15.07 -10.45 -8.36
N GLU A 57 -16.17 -10.70 -9.07
CA GLU A 57 -16.36 -11.92 -9.88
C GLU A 57 -15.31 -12.07 -11.00
N MET A 58 -14.71 -10.97 -11.47
CA MET A 58 -13.65 -10.99 -12.48
C MET A 58 -12.26 -11.31 -11.88
N ALA A 59 -12.13 -11.38 -10.56
CA ALA A 59 -10.85 -11.51 -9.89
C ALA A 59 -10.26 -12.91 -10.04
N ARG A 60 -8.91 -12.98 -10.07
CA ARG A 60 -8.15 -14.24 -10.04
C ARG A 60 -7.64 -14.60 -8.65
N ILE A 61 -8.08 -13.86 -7.64
CA ILE A 61 -7.75 -14.09 -6.23
C ILE A 61 -9.04 -14.33 -5.46
N PRO A 62 -8.98 -14.99 -4.29
CA PRO A 62 -10.16 -15.17 -3.46
C PRO A 62 -10.84 -13.84 -3.09
N MET A 63 -12.13 -13.77 -3.39
CA MET A 63 -13.01 -12.64 -3.08
C MET A 63 -14.26 -13.14 -2.34
N ARG A 64 -14.94 -12.26 -1.63
CA ARG A 64 -16.24 -12.57 -1.02
C ARG A 64 -17.31 -12.72 -2.10
N ASN A 65 -18.00 -13.86 -2.11
CA ASN A 65 -19.11 -14.12 -3.04
C ASN A 65 -20.23 -13.07 -2.92
N SER A 66 -20.52 -12.58 -1.71
CA SER A 66 -21.52 -11.51 -1.49
C SER A 66 -21.19 -10.20 -2.17
N ALA A 67 -19.91 -9.96 -2.50
CA ALA A 67 -19.42 -8.77 -3.17
C ALA A 67 -19.28 -8.93 -4.69
N ALA A 68 -19.58 -10.11 -5.26
CA ALA A 68 -19.32 -10.46 -6.66
C ALA A 68 -19.76 -9.40 -7.69
N HIS A 69 -20.88 -8.72 -7.41
CA HIS A 69 -21.54 -7.75 -8.28
C HIS A 69 -21.15 -6.28 -8.00
N LEU A 70 -20.40 -6.00 -6.94
CA LEU A 70 -20.02 -4.64 -6.56
C LEU A 70 -19.07 -4.04 -7.59
N LYS A 71 -19.36 -2.83 -8.05
CA LYS A 71 -18.54 -2.11 -9.03
C LYS A 71 -17.42 -1.36 -8.34
N MET A 72 -16.23 -1.45 -8.90
CA MET A 72 -15.06 -0.69 -8.47
C MET A 72 -15.09 0.71 -9.09
N ASP A 73 -15.43 1.71 -8.28
CA ASP A 73 -15.42 3.13 -8.61
C ASP A 73 -14.93 3.98 -7.42
N CYS A 74 -15.02 5.31 -7.52
CA CYS A 74 -14.56 6.23 -6.48
C CYS A 74 -15.30 6.06 -5.14
N MET A 75 -16.52 5.51 -5.15
CA MET A 75 -17.33 5.30 -3.95
C MET A 75 -17.14 3.91 -3.33
N ALA A 76 -16.42 3.01 -4.01
CA ALA A 76 -16.15 1.67 -3.52
C ALA A 76 -15.27 1.66 -2.25
N CYS A 77 -14.35 2.62 -2.13
CA CYS A 77 -13.43 2.72 -1.00
C CYS A 77 -13.88 3.75 0.05
N HIS A 78 -14.26 4.95 -0.40
CA HIS A 78 -14.67 6.03 0.48
C HIS A 78 -16.04 6.58 0.07
N GLN A 79 -16.92 6.73 1.06
CA GLN A 79 -18.26 7.27 0.88
C GLN A 79 -18.40 8.53 1.74
N PRO A 80 -19.19 9.54 1.34
CA PRO A 80 -19.33 10.77 2.10
C PRO A 80 -19.67 10.58 3.58
N GLU A 81 -20.46 9.55 3.90
CA GLU A 81 -20.92 9.22 5.24
C GLU A 81 -19.95 8.34 6.04
N LYS A 82 -18.89 7.81 5.42
CA LYS A 82 -17.94 6.90 6.06
C LYS A 82 -16.67 7.64 6.49
N PRO A 83 -16.12 7.36 7.69
CA PRO A 83 -14.87 7.97 8.10
C PRO A 83 -13.69 7.42 7.26
N ARG A 84 -12.60 8.18 7.16
CA ARG A 84 -11.39 7.73 6.42
C ARG A 84 -10.82 6.41 6.92
N ALA A 85 -10.99 6.10 8.21
CA ALA A 85 -10.60 4.80 8.77
C ALA A 85 -11.29 3.63 8.04
N PHE A 86 -12.56 3.78 7.66
CA PHE A 86 -13.28 2.77 6.87
C PHE A 86 -12.58 2.51 5.53
N ALA A 87 -12.21 3.57 4.81
CA ALA A 87 -11.52 3.47 3.52
C ALA A 87 -10.12 2.83 3.64
N SER A 88 -9.49 2.95 4.82
CA SER A 88 -8.14 2.42 5.04
C SER A 88 -8.07 0.90 5.18
N TYR A 89 -9.16 0.27 5.64
CA TYR A 89 -9.21 -1.17 5.93
C TYR A 89 -10.54 -1.83 5.55
N ASN A 90 -11.65 -1.39 6.18
CA ASN A 90 -12.95 -2.06 6.06
C ASN A 90 -13.46 -2.13 4.61
N ALA A 91 -13.23 -1.08 3.82
CA ALA A 91 -13.63 -1.05 2.41
C ALA A 91 -12.86 -2.07 1.54
N CYS A 92 -11.67 -2.51 1.98
CA CYS A 92 -10.89 -3.52 1.27
C CYS A 92 -11.45 -4.92 1.56
N VAL A 93 -11.68 -5.23 2.84
CA VAL A 93 -12.08 -6.58 3.29
C VAL A 93 -13.54 -6.92 3.06
N GLN A 94 -14.36 -5.95 2.63
CA GLN A 94 -15.70 -6.22 2.12
C GLN A 94 -15.67 -7.00 0.80
N CYS A 95 -14.57 -6.92 0.04
CA CYS A 95 -14.37 -7.62 -1.23
C CYS A 95 -13.29 -8.71 -1.13
N HIS A 96 -12.12 -8.40 -0.57
CA HIS A 96 -10.99 -9.33 -0.50
C HIS A 96 -11.16 -10.39 0.58
N ASP A 97 -10.84 -11.65 0.26
CA ASP A 97 -10.96 -12.80 1.19
C ASP A 97 -9.80 -13.82 1.08
N ASP A 98 -8.66 -13.40 0.53
CA ASP A 98 -7.46 -14.25 0.48
C ASP A 98 -6.80 -14.43 1.86
N ASN A 99 -5.86 -15.38 1.96
CA ASN A 99 -5.17 -15.67 3.23
C ASN A 99 -4.48 -14.44 3.83
N HIS A 100 -3.80 -13.63 3.00
CA HIS A 100 -3.16 -12.39 3.43
C HIS A 100 -4.17 -11.44 4.07
N THR A 101 -5.32 -11.25 3.43
CA THR A 101 -6.38 -10.36 3.90
C THR A 101 -7.02 -10.87 5.20
N ARG A 102 -7.33 -12.17 5.28
CA ARG A 102 -7.94 -12.82 6.46
C ARG A 102 -7.01 -12.94 7.67
N ASN A 103 -5.74 -12.59 7.49
CA ASN A 103 -4.72 -12.65 8.53
C ASN A 103 -4.35 -11.28 9.10
N TYR A 104 -4.85 -10.19 8.51
CA TYR A 104 -4.52 -8.83 8.95
C TYR A 104 -4.93 -8.56 10.40
N ASP A 105 -6.13 -9.00 10.81
CA ASP A 105 -6.69 -8.79 12.15
C ASP A 105 -5.90 -9.46 13.28
N LYS A 106 -5.07 -10.45 12.95
CA LYS A 106 -4.16 -11.13 13.87
C LYS A 106 -2.78 -10.47 13.93
N SER A 107 -2.51 -9.48 13.08
CA SER A 107 -1.21 -8.80 13.02
C SER A 107 -1.05 -7.75 14.14
N LYS A 108 0.20 -7.43 14.47
CA LYS A 108 0.51 -6.29 15.35
C LYS A 108 0.14 -4.95 14.71
N HIS A 109 0.17 -4.86 13.38
CA HIS A 109 -0.28 -3.67 12.65
C HIS A 109 -1.76 -3.38 12.89
N PHE A 110 -2.63 -4.39 12.80
CA PHE A 110 -4.04 -4.23 13.12
C PHE A 110 -4.26 -3.91 14.60
N THR A 111 -3.53 -4.55 15.50
CA THR A 111 -3.66 -4.28 16.94
C THR A 111 -3.49 -2.78 17.25
N ILE A 112 -2.48 -2.14 16.64
CA ILE A 112 -2.26 -0.70 16.79
C ILE A 112 -3.32 0.10 16.04
N TRP A 113 -3.69 -0.31 14.82
CA TRP A 113 -4.72 0.37 14.02
C TRP A 113 -6.07 0.41 14.75
N ASP A 114 -6.52 -0.70 15.34
CA ASP A 114 -7.78 -0.75 16.10
C ASP A 114 -7.69 0.04 17.41
N ALA A 115 -6.58 -0.08 18.15
CA ALA A 115 -6.37 0.67 19.38
C ALA A 115 -6.40 2.19 19.16
N THR A 116 -5.91 2.64 18.00
CA THR A 116 -5.87 4.05 17.60
C THR A 116 -7.06 4.47 16.74
N LYS A 117 -8.04 3.59 16.54
CA LYS A 117 -9.24 3.83 15.71
C LYS A 117 -8.89 4.33 14.30
N GLY A 118 -7.85 3.75 13.72
CA GLY A 118 -7.35 4.02 12.37
C GLY A 118 -6.45 5.25 12.25
N GLN A 119 -6.03 5.85 13.36
CA GLN A 119 -5.10 6.98 13.36
C GLN A 119 -3.62 6.57 13.41
N GLY A 120 -3.33 5.33 13.77
CA GLY A 120 -1.99 4.75 13.83
C GLY A 120 -1.95 3.33 13.27
N GLY A 121 -0.78 2.70 13.39
CA GLY A 121 -0.54 1.39 12.79
C GLY A 121 -0.51 1.45 11.27
N VAL A 122 -0.56 0.26 10.64
CA VAL A 122 -0.53 0.11 9.19
C VAL A 122 -1.80 -0.61 8.76
N SER A 123 -2.46 -0.09 7.73
CA SER A 123 -3.69 -0.62 7.13
C SER A 123 -3.45 -1.15 5.72
N CYS A 124 -4.48 -1.75 5.10
CA CYS A 124 -4.41 -2.17 3.70
C CYS A 124 -4.02 -1.00 2.79
N ALA A 125 -4.67 0.15 2.95
CA ALA A 125 -4.36 1.35 2.18
C ALA A 125 -2.95 1.85 2.48
N SER A 126 -2.49 1.81 3.74
CA SER A 126 -1.13 2.26 4.09
C SER A 126 -0.03 1.49 3.33
N CYS A 127 -0.18 0.17 3.16
CA CYS A 127 0.79 -0.65 2.42
C CYS A 127 0.70 -0.48 0.90
N HIS A 128 -0.53 -0.52 0.38
CA HIS A 128 -0.79 -0.65 -1.05
C HIS A 128 -0.97 0.69 -1.79
N MET A 129 -1.25 1.77 -1.05
CA MET A 129 -1.46 3.13 -1.55
C MET A 129 -0.53 4.08 -0.77
N PRO A 130 0.78 4.09 -1.08
CA PRO A 130 1.78 4.79 -0.27
C PRO A 130 1.55 6.30 -0.28
N ARG A 131 2.03 6.96 0.79
CA ARG A 131 2.12 8.42 0.83
C ARG A 131 3.35 8.87 0.05
N ILE A 132 3.15 9.79 -0.88
CA ILE A 132 4.22 10.34 -1.73
C ILE A 132 4.39 11.81 -1.40
N GLU A 133 5.65 12.23 -1.26
CA GLU A 133 6.01 13.62 -1.03
C GLU A 133 5.83 14.45 -2.30
N ASN A 134 5.26 15.66 -2.16
CA ASN A 134 5.08 16.58 -3.28
C ASN A 134 6.36 17.40 -3.53
N GLU A 135 6.56 17.87 -4.78
CA GLU A 135 7.71 18.71 -5.17
C GLU A 135 7.80 20.06 -4.42
N GLY A 136 6.78 20.44 -3.63
CA GLY A 136 6.75 21.63 -2.78
C GLY A 136 6.65 21.34 -1.27
N GLY A 137 6.89 20.10 -0.87
CA GLY A 137 6.67 19.62 0.50
C GLY A 137 5.23 19.18 0.77
N GLY A 138 5.06 18.46 1.88
CA GLY A 138 3.80 17.78 2.22
C GLY A 138 3.62 16.47 1.46
N TYR A 139 2.52 15.76 1.75
CA TYR A 139 2.28 14.40 1.26
C TYR A 139 0.88 14.27 0.65
N HIS A 140 0.75 13.45 -0.38
CA HIS A 140 -0.53 12.93 -0.87
C HIS A 140 -0.54 11.39 -0.81
N VAL A 141 -1.72 10.79 -0.85
CA VAL A 141 -1.86 9.32 -0.99
C VAL A 141 -1.93 9.02 -2.49
N ASN A 142 -1.07 8.10 -2.95
CA ASN A 142 -1.14 7.61 -4.33
C ASN A 142 -2.36 6.69 -4.49
N HIS A 143 -3.29 7.03 -5.37
CA HIS A 143 -4.51 6.26 -5.62
C HIS A 143 -4.33 5.05 -6.55
N ASP A 144 -3.11 4.75 -7.00
CA ASP A 144 -2.75 3.46 -7.60
C ASP A 144 -2.58 2.40 -6.51
N ASN A 145 -3.63 1.60 -6.28
CA ASN A 145 -3.64 0.51 -5.31
C ASN A 145 -2.65 -0.64 -5.60
N SER A 146 -1.97 -0.58 -6.75
CA SER A 146 -1.00 -1.56 -7.21
C SER A 146 0.41 -0.99 -7.29
N ALA A 147 0.62 0.28 -6.92
CA ALA A 147 1.92 0.96 -7.00
C ALA A 147 3.05 0.16 -6.32
N ASN A 148 2.74 -0.41 -5.16
CA ASN A 148 3.63 -1.22 -4.33
C ASN A 148 3.45 -2.73 -4.48
N LEU A 149 2.57 -3.20 -5.38
CA LEU A 149 2.22 -4.63 -5.43
C LEU A 149 3.34 -5.49 -6.00
N ARG A 150 4.01 -5.05 -7.07
CA ARG A 150 5.14 -5.75 -7.70
C ARG A 150 6.16 -4.78 -8.31
N PRO A 151 7.47 -4.97 -8.04
CA PRO A 151 8.03 -5.81 -6.97
C PRO A 151 7.61 -5.28 -5.57
N ASN A 152 7.45 -6.14 -4.56
CA ASN A 152 6.91 -5.73 -3.25
C ASN A 152 7.91 -4.90 -2.43
N GLU A 153 9.19 -4.96 -2.79
CA GLU A 153 10.29 -4.18 -2.21
C GLU A 153 10.11 -2.67 -2.41
N LYS A 154 9.21 -2.23 -3.30
CA LYS A 154 8.78 -0.82 -3.38
C LYS A 154 8.20 -0.29 -2.06
N MET A 155 7.67 -1.18 -1.21
CA MET A 155 7.19 -0.84 0.13
C MET A 155 8.31 -0.46 1.10
N LEU A 156 9.56 -0.87 0.85
CA LEU A 156 10.68 -0.68 1.79
C LEU A 156 10.80 0.77 2.25
N ARG A 157 10.92 1.70 1.30
CA ARG A 157 11.14 3.12 1.61
C ARG A 157 9.85 3.90 1.86
N SER A 158 8.75 3.46 1.25
CA SER A 158 7.48 4.22 1.27
C SER A 158 6.53 3.81 2.38
N VAL A 159 6.82 2.71 3.09
CA VAL A 159 5.94 2.15 4.12
C VAL A 159 6.76 1.60 5.29
N CYS A 160 7.65 0.62 5.04
CA CYS A 160 8.24 -0.16 6.12
C CYS A 160 9.26 0.65 6.94
N ASN A 161 10.09 1.43 6.26
CA ASN A 161 11.19 2.16 6.90
C ASN A 161 10.75 3.40 7.69
N ASP A 162 9.45 3.75 7.66
CA ASP A 162 8.90 4.78 8.54
C ASP A 162 8.86 4.32 10.01
N CYS A 163 8.90 3.00 10.25
CA CYS A 163 8.80 2.41 11.58
C CYS A 163 9.82 1.29 11.86
N HIS A 164 10.32 0.61 10.82
CA HIS A 164 11.23 -0.52 10.94
C HIS A 164 12.61 -0.23 10.34
N GLY A 165 13.64 -0.93 10.82
CA GLY A 165 14.96 -0.88 10.21
C GLY A 165 14.99 -1.58 8.85
N MET A 166 15.83 -1.07 7.92
CA MET A 166 15.94 -1.58 6.55
C MET A 166 16.10 -3.11 6.47
N GLN A 167 17.00 -3.67 7.29
CA GLN A 167 17.24 -5.12 7.26
C GLN A 167 15.98 -5.91 7.66
N PHE A 168 15.33 -5.54 8.76
CA PHE A 168 14.10 -6.19 9.21
C PHE A 168 13.02 -6.14 8.11
N SER A 169 12.85 -4.98 7.47
CA SER A 169 11.90 -4.79 6.38
C SER A 169 12.21 -5.67 5.17
N MET A 170 13.49 -5.78 4.79
CA MET A 170 13.94 -6.63 3.67
C MET A 170 13.74 -8.11 3.97
N ASP A 171 14.10 -8.53 5.18
CA ASP A 171 13.95 -9.91 5.66
C ASP A 171 12.46 -10.31 5.67
N ALA A 172 11.58 -9.42 6.13
CA ALA A 172 10.13 -9.64 6.13
C ALA A 172 9.53 -9.70 4.71
N LEU A 173 9.90 -8.78 3.82
CA LEU A 173 9.35 -8.72 2.46
C LEU A 173 9.85 -9.85 1.55
N ALA A 174 10.96 -10.50 1.88
CA ALA A 174 11.44 -11.65 1.12
C ALA A 174 10.87 -12.99 1.58
N ASP A 175 10.18 -13.07 2.72
CA ASP A 175 9.57 -14.31 3.20
C ASP A 175 8.10 -14.42 2.73
N PRO A 176 7.78 -15.35 1.80
CA PRO A 176 6.41 -15.52 1.31
C PRO A 176 5.42 -15.93 2.40
N LYS A 177 5.86 -16.63 3.45
CA LYS A 177 4.97 -17.03 4.56
C LYS A 177 4.60 -15.86 5.43
N LEU A 178 5.51 -14.90 5.62
CA LEU A 178 5.19 -13.66 6.32
C LEU A 178 4.25 -12.79 5.50
N ILE A 179 4.44 -12.71 4.18
CA ILE A 179 3.50 -12.02 3.30
C ILE A 179 2.12 -12.67 3.42
N GLU A 180 2.00 -13.99 3.27
CA GLU A 180 0.71 -14.70 3.34
C GLU A 180 0.02 -14.58 4.72
N SER A 181 0.80 -14.49 5.80
CA SER A 181 0.29 -14.28 7.16
C SER A 181 0.11 -12.81 7.55
N ASN A 182 0.25 -11.87 6.61
CA ASN A 182 0.14 -10.43 6.88
C ASN A 182 1.09 -9.95 8.00
N PHE A 183 2.31 -10.47 8.00
CA PHE A 183 3.38 -10.11 8.94
C PHE A 183 2.97 -10.27 10.42
N GLN A 184 2.25 -11.36 10.73
CA GLN A 184 1.85 -11.71 12.11
C GLN A 184 3.01 -11.93 13.07
N SER A 185 4.19 -12.28 12.54
CA SER A 185 5.42 -12.52 13.30
C SER A 185 6.62 -11.83 12.66
N SER A 186 7.74 -11.79 13.39
CA SER A 186 9.01 -11.28 12.89
C SER A 186 9.66 -12.25 11.88
N PRO A 187 10.48 -11.74 10.94
CA PRO A 187 11.32 -12.58 10.10
C PRO A 187 12.35 -13.33 10.93
N THR A 188 12.56 -14.60 10.57
CA THR A 188 13.58 -15.47 11.17
C THR A 188 14.76 -15.74 10.24
N GLN A 189 14.65 -15.32 8.97
CA GLN A 189 15.68 -15.52 7.96
C GLN A 189 16.16 -14.19 7.40
N ALA A 190 17.48 -14.03 7.32
CA ALA A 190 18.09 -12.87 6.71
C ALA A 190 18.03 -12.95 5.18
N HIS A 191 17.71 -11.84 4.54
CA HIS A 191 17.71 -11.70 3.09
C HIS A 191 19.14 -11.95 2.54
N PRO A 192 19.34 -12.81 1.52
CA PRO A 192 20.67 -13.17 1.01
C PRO A 192 21.53 -11.97 0.61
N GLY A 193 20.91 -10.95 0.03
CA GLY A 193 21.55 -9.68 -0.31
C GLY A 193 22.26 -8.98 0.86
N ILE A 194 21.72 -9.06 2.08
CA ILE A 194 22.37 -8.49 3.27
C ILE A 194 23.66 -9.23 3.57
N LYS A 195 23.64 -10.58 3.49
CA LYS A 195 24.84 -11.41 3.66
C LYS A 195 25.89 -11.06 2.60
N TRP A 196 25.49 -10.93 1.34
CA TRP A 196 26.42 -10.57 0.26
C TRP A 196 27.06 -9.18 0.46
N THR A 197 26.27 -8.19 0.91
CA THR A 197 26.81 -6.86 1.24
C THR A 197 27.80 -6.93 2.40
N ALA A 198 27.49 -7.70 3.44
CA ALA A 198 28.38 -7.91 4.58
C ALA A 198 29.69 -8.59 4.16
N ASP A 199 29.61 -9.68 3.39
CA ASP A 199 30.78 -10.40 2.88
C ASP A 199 31.66 -9.48 2.00
N ALA A 200 31.04 -8.63 1.17
CA ALA A 200 31.76 -7.67 0.34
C ALA A 200 32.44 -6.56 1.18
N ALA A 201 31.81 -6.10 2.26
CA ALA A 201 32.40 -5.12 3.18
C ALA A 201 33.59 -5.70 3.96
N ILE A 202 33.47 -6.93 4.44
CA ILE A 202 34.56 -7.65 5.11
C ILE A 202 35.77 -7.81 4.17
N LYS A 203 35.53 -8.18 2.90
CA LYS A 203 36.59 -8.25 1.87
C LYS A 203 37.30 -6.91 1.64
N ARG A 204 36.62 -5.78 1.89
CA ARG A 204 37.21 -4.42 1.81
C ARG A 204 37.90 -3.96 3.10
N GLY A 205 37.99 -4.83 4.11
CA GLY A 205 38.67 -4.54 5.38
C GLY A 205 37.77 -3.94 6.47
N ASP A 206 36.45 -3.91 6.28
CA ASP A 206 35.52 -3.47 7.33
C ASP A 206 35.28 -4.59 8.34
N VAL A 207 36.17 -4.65 9.34
CA VAL A 207 36.13 -5.63 10.44
C VAL A 207 34.90 -5.48 11.35
N LYS A 208 34.28 -4.30 11.44
CA LYS A 208 33.05 -4.12 12.25
C LYS A 208 31.87 -4.89 11.63
N THR A 209 31.88 -5.05 10.31
CA THR A 209 30.85 -5.82 9.60
C THR A 209 30.97 -7.33 9.84
N LYS A 210 32.11 -7.83 10.33
CA LYS A 210 32.28 -9.24 10.69
C LYS A 210 31.39 -9.66 11.87
N GLU A 211 31.30 -8.82 12.90
CA GLU A 211 30.44 -9.07 14.06
C GLU A 211 28.95 -9.14 13.66
N ILE A 212 28.53 -8.23 12.76
CA ILE A 212 27.18 -8.22 12.20
C ILE A 212 26.93 -9.52 11.42
N ARG A 213 27.85 -9.89 10.53
CA ARG A 213 27.74 -11.12 9.73
C ARG A 213 27.60 -12.36 10.63
N ASP A 214 28.43 -12.48 11.66
CA ASP A 214 28.41 -13.63 12.57
C ASP A 214 27.12 -13.69 13.40
N TYR A 215 26.53 -12.55 13.74
CA TYR A 215 25.18 -12.49 14.31
C TYR A 215 24.11 -13.02 13.34
N LEU A 216 24.17 -12.63 12.06
CA LEU A 216 23.21 -13.10 11.04
C LEU A 216 23.26 -14.62 10.83
N GLU A 217 24.43 -15.24 10.90
CA GLU A 217 24.55 -16.70 10.80
C GLU A 217 23.99 -17.46 12.00
N LYS A 218 23.91 -16.82 13.17
CA LYS A 218 23.27 -17.43 14.35
C LYS A 218 21.75 -17.42 14.20
N LEU A 219 21.18 -16.35 13.64
CA LEU A 219 19.74 -16.27 13.37
C LEU A 219 19.27 -17.32 12.36
N SER A 220 20.06 -17.61 11.32
CA SER A 220 19.67 -18.61 10.30
C SER A 220 19.77 -20.07 10.76
N LYS A 221 20.18 -20.33 12.01
CA LYS A 221 20.33 -21.69 12.59
C LYS A 221 19.30 -22.00 13.69
N GLN A 222 18.41 -21.07 14.00
CA GLN A 222 17.30 -21.22 14.95
C GLN A 222 15.99 -21.46 14.20
#